data_AF-A0A3Q3K380-F1
#
_entry.id   AF-A0A3Q3K380-F1
#
_cell.length_a   1.000
_cell.length_b   1.000
_cell.length_c   1.000
_cell.angle_alpha   90.00
_cell.angle_beta   90.00
_cell.angle_gamma   90.00
#
_symmetry.space_group_name_H-M   'P 1'
#
loop_
_entity.id
_entity.type
_entity.pdbx_description
1 polymer ?
#
loop_
_entity_poly.entity_id
_entity_poly.type
_entity_poly.pdbx_seq_one_letter_code
_entity_poly.pdbx_strand_id
1 'polypeptide(L)'
;MVFEEKTIMHGEPDDILLVLHILFQDPIETVRQTCAETEHCVQTREHLEQCETRVGSRSSTQENCTEELFDFLHARDHCVAHKLFHSVK
;
A
#
# COMPACT_ATOMS: atom_id res chain seq x y z
N MET A 1 -29.00 -31.68 14.49
CA MET A 1 -28.35 -31.66 13.18
C MET A 1 -27.18 -30.68 13.31
N VAL A 2 -26.12 -31.09 14.00
CA VAL A 2 -24.89 -31.67 13.39
C VAL A 2 -24.31 -30.67 12.38
N PHE A 3 -23.62 -29.65 12.89
CA PHE A 3 -22.53 -29.03 12.14
C PHE A 3 -21.34 -29.97 12.33
N GLU A 4 -21.23 -30.92 11.41
CA GLU A 4 -20.15 -31.90 11.36
C GLU A 4 -18.81 -31.18 11.11
N GLU A 5 -17.85 -31.54 11.95
CA GLU A 5 -16.41 -31.54 11.70
C GLU A 5 -16.02 -31.50 10.21
N LYS A 6 -15.27 -30.46 9.84
CA LYS A 6 -14.24 -30.62 8.80
C LYS A 6 -12.98 -29.87 9.18
N THR A 7 -12.22 -30.51 10.05
CA THR A 7 -10.75 -30.40 10.10
C THR A 7 -10.18 -30.65 8.71
N ILE A 8 -9.62 -29.62 8.07
CA ILE A 8 -8.63 -29.79 7.00
C ILE A 8 -7.49 -28.80 7.26
N MET A 9 -6.31 -29.37 7.33
CA MET A 9 -5.02 -28.76 7.63
C MET A 9 -4.66 -27.66 6.61
N HIS A 10 -3.97 -26.64 7.11
CA HIS A 10 -3.21 -25.60 6.42
C HIS A 10 -2.82 -25.89 4.96
N GLY A 11 -3.04 -24.89 4.12
CA GLY A 11 -2.53 -24.83 2.75
C GLY A 11 -3.46 -24.05 1.83
N GLU A 12 -3.82 -22.81 2.17
CA GLU A 12 -4.30 -21.88 1.14
C GLU A 12 -3.09 -21.50 0.25
N PRO A 13 -3.26 -21.36 -1.08
CA PRO A 13 -2.18 -20.93 -1.96
C PRO A 13 -1.59 -19.56 -1.58
N ASP A 14 -2.33 -18.77 -0.80
CA ASP A 14 -1.94 -17.48 -0.24
C ASP A 14 -0.90 -17.62 0.89
N ASP A 15 -0.84 -18.77 1.59
CA ASP A 15 0.13 -19.01 2.67
C ASP A 15 1.56 -19.11 2.14
N ILE A 16 1.76 -19.73 0.97
CA ILE A 16 3.09 -19.83 0.35
C ILE A 16 3.56 -18.46 -0.14
N LEU A 17 2.67 -17.66 -0.72
CA LEU A 17 2.98 -16.30 -1.16
C LEU A 17 3.32 -15.40 0.01
N LEU A 18 2.58 -15.51 1.12
CA LEU A 18 2.85 -14.79 2.35
C LEU A 18 4.20 -15.20 2.97
N VAL A 19 4.50 -16.51 3.00
CA VAL A 19 5.79 -17.02 3.46
C VAL A 19 6.93 -16.53 2.58
N LEU A 20 6.75 -16.49 1.26
CA LEU A 20 7.76 -15.96 0.32
C LEU A 20 8.00 -14.46 0.51
N HIS A 21 6.93 -13.66 0.70
CA HIS A 21 7.04 -12.23 0.99
C HIS A 21 7.77 -11.96 2.31
N ILE A 22 7.54 -12.79 3.34
CA ILE A 22 8.20 -12.66 4.64
C ILE A 22 9.68 -13.10 4.57
N LEU A 23 10.01 -14.12 3.76
CA LEU A 23 11.39 -14.62 3.61
C LEU A 23 12.28 -13.71 2.77
N PHE A 24 11.69 -12.95 1.85
CA PHE A 24 12.40 -12.06 0.93
C PHE A 24 11.74 -10.67 0.97
N GLN A 25 12.03 -9.92 2.04
CA GLN A 25 11.56 -8.55 2.20
C GLN A 25 12.16 -7.66 1.10
N ASP A 26 11.31 -7.07 0.25
CA ASP A 26 11.77 -6.14 -0.79
C ASP A 26 12.25 -4.82 -0.13
N PRO A 27 13.51 -4.40 -0.34
CA PRO A 27 14.02 -3.14 0.19
C PRO A 27 13.22 -1.92 -0.25
N ILE A 28 12.53 -1.97 -1.41
CA ILE A 28 11.69 -0.85 -1.87
C ILE A 28 10.53 -0.57 -0.93
N GLU A 29 9.91 -1.61 -0.38
CA GLU A 29 8.74 -1.48 0.49
C GLU A 29 9.14 -0.86 1.82
N THR A 30 10.27 -1.29 2.39
CA THR A 30 10.82 -0.67 3.60
C THR A 30 11.12 0.81 3.39
N VAL A 31 11.77 1.17 2.27
CA VAL A 31 12.12 2.57 1.97
C VAL A 31 10.87 3.41 1.73
N ARG A 32 9.88 2.88 1.01
CA ARG A 32 8.59 3.55 0.79
C ARG A 32 7.86 3.82 2.11
N GLN A 33 7.85 2.86 3.02
CA GLN A 33 7.20 3.00 4.32
C GLN A 33 7.88 4.11 5.15
N THR A 34 9.21 4.13 5.20
CA THR A 34 9.96 5.21 5.86
C THR A 34 9.75 6.57 5.19
N CYS A 35 9.65 6.63 3.86
CA CYS A 35 9.42 7.88 3.13
C CYS A 35 7.98 8.41 3.29
N ALA A 36 7.00 7.51 3.43
CA ALA A 36 5.60 7.88 3.63
C ALA A 36 5.34 8.57 4.99
N GLU A 37 6.24 8.41 5.97
CA GLU A 37 6.16 9.06 7.28
C GLU A 37 6.67 10.52 7.29
N THR A 38 7.23 11.00 6.18
CA THR A 38 7.68 12.40 6.07
C THR A 38 6.48 13.34 6.02
N GLU A 39 6.61 14.53 6.65
CA GLU A 39 5.51 15.51 6.79
C GLU A 39 4.79 15.80 5.46
N HIS A 40 5.54 16.06 4.39
CA HIS A 40 4.97 16.34 3.07
C HIS A 40 4.24 15.12 2.46
N CYS A 41 4.73 13.90 2.68
CA CYS A 41 4.05 12.68 2.23
C CYS A 41 2.79 12.40 3.05
N VAL A 42 2.81 12.67 4.35
CA VAL A 42 1.63 12.54 5.22
C VAL A 42 0.54 13.51 4.78
N GLN A 43 0.87 14.78 4.52
CA GLN A 43 -0.10 15.78 4.07
C GLN A 43 -0.73 15.42 2.71
N THR A 44 0.09 15.07 1.73
CA THR A 44 -0.40 14.67 0.40
C THR A 44 -1.23 13.37 0.45
N ARG A 45 -0.88 12.43 1.34
CA ARG A 45 -1.70 11.26 1.62
C ARG A 45 -3.06 11.63 2.23
N GLU A 46 -3.11 12.54 3.20
CA GLU A 46 -4.37 13.00 3.78
C GLU A 46 -5.28 13.63 2.72
N HIS A 47 -4.74 14.40 1.78
CA HIS A 47 -5.51 14.96 0.67
C HIS A 47 -6.07 13.87 -0.25
N LEU A 48 -5.27 12.84 -0.55
CA LEU A 48 -5.71 11.67 -1.31
C LEU A 48 -6.87 10.95 -0.59
N GLU A 49 -6.74 10.66 0.70
CA GLU A 49 -7.79 10.01 1.50
C GLU A 49 -9.08 10.85 1.56
N GLN A 50 -8.95 12.18 1.63
CA GLN A 50 -10.09 13.09 1.55
C GLN A 50 -10.79 13.04 0.18
N CYS A 51 -10.02 12.95 -0.91
CA CYS A 51 -10.58 12.74 -2.25
C CYS A 51 -11.28 11.39 -2.36
N GLU A 52 -10.65 10.31 -1.90
CA GLU A 52 -11.23 8.96 -1.95
C GLU A 52 -12.54 8.89 -1.17
N THR A 53 -12.62 9.53 0.00
CA THR A 53 -13.86 9.65 0.78
C THR A 53 -14.94 10.43 0.02
N ARG A 54 -14.56 11.52 -0.66
CA ARG A 54 -15.49 12.35 -1.44
C ARG A 54 -16.00 11.63 -2.69
N VAL A 55 -15.14 10.91 -3.41
CA VAL A 55 -15.51 10.13 -4.60
C VAL A 55 -16.33 8.90 -4.19
N GLY A 56 -15.92 8.19 -3.15
CA GLY A 56 -16.60 6.98 -2.65
C GLY A 56 -17.97 7.24 -2.03
N SER A 57 -18.21 8.45 -1.51
CA SER A 57 -19.52 8.84 -0.98
C SER A 57 -20.56 9.19 -2.06
N ARG A 58 -20.15 9.36 -3.32
CA ARG A 58 -21.05 9.68 -4.43
C ARG A 58 -21.47 8.41 -5.16
N SER A 59 -22.79 8.28 -5.39
CA SER A 59 -23.35 7.15 -6.16
C SER A 59 -22.99 7.19 -7.65
N SER A 60 -22.72 8.38 -8.19
CA SER A 60 -22.21 8.59 -9.54
C SER A 60 -21.47 9.92 -9.61
N THR A 61 -20.21 9.89 -10.06
CA THR A 61 -19.35 11.07 -10.21
C THR A 61 -18.38 10.86 -11.37
N GLN A 62 -17.98 11.93 -12.04
CA GLN A 62 -16.88 11.92 -13.04
C GLN A 62 -15.53 12.32 -12.42
N GLU A 63 -15.56 12.77 -11.17
CA GLU A 63 -14.37 13.09 -10.39
C GLU A 63 -13.52 11.84 -10.13
N ASN A 64 -12.20 11.98 -10.21
CA ASN A 64 -11.22 10.96 -9.84
C ASN A 64 -10.10 11.59 -9.01
N CYS A 65 -9.39 10.77 -8.23
CA CYS A 65 -8.32 11.22 -7.32
C CYS A 65 -6.91 11.08 -7.93
N THR A 66 -6.81 11.15 -9.26
CA THR A 66 -5.55 10.91 -9.96
C THR A 66 -4.54 12.03 -9.70
N GLU A 67 -5.02 13.26 -9.52
CA GLU A 67 -4.18 14.40 -9.17
C GLU A 67 -3.54 14.22 -7.80
N GLU A 68 -4.35 13.98 -6.76
CA GLU A 68 -3.87 13.76 -5.39
C GLU A 68 -2.97 12.52 -5.28
N LEU A 69 -3.25 11.49 -6.10
CA LEU A 69 -2.39 10.31 -6.19
C LEU A 69 -1.01 10.67 -6.76
N PHE A 70 -0.96 11.47 -7.83
CA PHE A 70 0.32 11.89 -8.41
C PHE A 70 1.10 12.82 -7.48
N ASP A 71 0.43 13.68 -6.72
CA ASP A 71 1.09 14.52 -5.71
C ASP A 71 1.74 13.68 -4.60
N PHE A 72 1.01 12.69 -4.08
CA PHE A 72 1.55 11.75 -3.09
C PHE A 72 2.72 10.93 -3.65
N LEU A 73 2.59 10.39 -4.87
CA LEU A 73 3.65 9.63 -5.53
C LEU A 73 4.88 10.50 -5.77
N HIS A 74 4.71 11.74 -6.23
CA HIS A 74 5.82 12.66 -6.46
C HIS A 74 6.59 12.95 -5.17
N ALA A 75 5.88 13.24 -4.09
CA ALA A 75 6.47 13.48 -2.77
C ALA A 75 7.25 12.26 -2.26
N ARG A 76 6.62 11.08 -2.30
CA ARG A 76 7.21 9.84 -1.79
C ARG A 76 8.42 9.42 -2.64
N ASP A 77 8.26 9.44 -3.96
CA ASP A 77 9.28 8.91 -4.87
C ASP A 77 10.50 9.83 -4.96
N HIS A 78 10.34 11.13 -4.69
CA HIS A 78 11.47 12.03 -4.45
C HIS A 78 12.35 11.53 -3.29
N CYS A 79 11.75 11.17 -2.15
CA CYS A 79 12.46 10.58 -1.01
C CYS A 79 13.05 9.19 -1.34
N VAL A 80 12.28 8.32 -2.00
CA VAL A 80 12.69 6.95 -2.33
C VAL A 80 13.91 6.96 -3.25
N ALA A 81 13.95 7.83 -4.26
CA ALA A 81 15.06 7.92 -5.22
C ALA A 81 16.41 8.18 -4.54
N HIS A 82 16.42 8.93 -3.43
CA HIS A 82 17.63 9.21 -2.66
C HIS A 82 18.10 8.04 -1.78
N LYS A 83 17.23 7.08 -1.45
CA LYS A 83 17.51 6.02 -0.48
C LYS A 83 17.59 4.62 -1.09
N LEU A 84 16.77 4.34 -2.11
CA LEU A 84 16.57 2.99 -2.65
C LEU A 84 17.85 2.37 -3.19
N PHE A 85 18.64 3.14 -3.96
CA PHE A 85 19.88 2.65 -4.58
C PHE A 85 21.01 2.34 -3.59
N HIS A 86 20.86 2.67 -2.31
CA HIS A 86 21.77 2.21 -1.26
C HIS A 86 21.43 0.79 -0.78
N SER A 87 20.20 0.34 -0.99
CA SER A 87 19.68 -0.95 -0.52
C SER A 87 19.67 -2.03 -1.60
N VAL A 88 19.80 -1.66 -2.88
CA VAL A 88 19.90 -2.59 -4.02
C VAL A 88 21.34 -2.63 -4.54
N LYS A 89 21.85 -3.82 -4.90
CA LYS A 89 23.19 -4.05 -5.47
C LYS A 89 23.10 -4.62 -6.87
#